data_AF-A0A096P7H4-F1
#
_entry.id   AF-A0A096P7H4-F1
#
_cell.length_a   1.000
_cell.length_b   1.000
_cell.length_c   1.000
_cell.angle_alpha   90.00
_cell.angle_beta   90.00
_cell.angle_gamma   90.00
#
_symmetry.space_group_name_H-M   'P 1'
#
loop_
_entity.id
_entity.type
_entity.pdbx_description
1 polymer ?
#
loop_
_entity_poly.entity_id
_entity_poly.type
_entity_poly.pdbx_seq_one_letter_code
_entity_poly.pdbx_strand_id
1 'polypeptide(L)'
;MSDAVAARLAAIRAEANARRGRDRAPSLETDADATTREDVSSIAHADFKARDDGRGPDAPSSTADAHARDDRDDAVRRAVNEAIEREQIKTAKMIEALRESGEDANGDALERRAREAERMMGLEAARHATAMENAQREMEELRAERDRNAKELKKLRAHLLALEDEEDEVAEEQEREIDEAREEERREYERKLSELKKNMSGNDAEVAKLRATLEARDEEVNNLQKALGAYYAELEDAETRRAEAAILRQKVASLTSQAASDRAACAEAKTRATEAEERLKKFEAHLNIAKEECIKATTDASKLRKALHHALQKSSDMMVESEKLLDKRIVSDLFIAYLERKQAEDVLNLLAKMLGFSEKQKARMEALKNQNKKRGVLGKIARAPVSIAAGAIGVALEVTGATGQNREVPVADLWVSFLEKQVADDEGTDENKAPIPTSSELISAANEL
;
A
#
# COMPACT_ATOMS: atom_id res chain seq x y z
N MET A 1 6.65 -13.16 25.69
CA MET A 1 5.88 -12.08 25.04
C MET A 1 5.20 -12.52 23.74
N SER A 2 5.75 -13.49 23.00
CA SER A 2 5.16 -14.02 21.74
C SER A 2 3.72 -14.57 21.90
N ASP A 3 3.45 -15.39 22.92
CA ASP A 3 2.15 -16.07 23.04
C ASP A 3 0.98 -15.14 23.38
N ALA A 4 1.24 -14.06 24.11
CA ALA A 4 0.24 -13.06 24.45
C ALA A 4 -0.21 -12.26 23.22
N VAL A 5 0.70 -12.02 22.27
CA VAL A 5 0.39 -11.33 21.00
C VAL A 5 -0.37 -12.26 20.06
N ALA A 6 0.02 -13.55 20.01
CA ALA A 6 -0.68 -14.56 19.23
C ALA A 6 -2.12 -14.78 19.70
N ALA A 7 -2.35 -14.84 21.02
CA ALA A 7 -3.70 -14.96 21.60
C ALA A 7 -4.57 -13.72 21.28
N ARG A 8 -3.97 -12.53 21.29
CA ARG A 8 -4.69 -11.28 21.00
C ARG A 8 -5.05 -11.15 19.52
N LEU A 9 -4.18 -11.59 18.61
CA LEU A 9 -4.47 -11.68 17.17
C LEU A 9 -5.55 -12.73 16.86
N ALA A 10 -5.53 -13.87 17.55
CA ALA A 10 -6.58 -14.89 17.40
C ALA A 10 -7.96 -14.38 17.85
N ALA A 11 -8.02 -13.62 18.96
CA ALA A 11 -9.25 -13.00 19.44
C ALA A 11 -9.82 -11.97 18.45
N ILE A 12 -8.96 -11.12 17.88
CA ILE A 12 -9.36 -10.11 16.88
C ILE A 12 -9.90 -10.80 15.60
N ARG A 13 -9.27 -11.89 15.18
CA ARG A 13 -9.70 -12.66 13.99
C ARG A 13 -11.05 -13.34 14.20
N ALA A 14 -11.31 -13.85 15.41
CA ALA A 14 -12.59 -14.45 15.77
C ALA A 14 -13.71 -13.40 15.81
N GLU A 15 -13.44 -12.21 16.34
CA GLU A 15 -14.41 -11.11 16.38
C GLU A 15 -14.76 -10.58 14.98
N ALA A 16 -13.76 -10.45 14.09
CA ALA A 16 -13.99 -10.03 12.70
C ALA A 16 -14.87 -11.02 11.92
N ASN A 17 -14.68 -12.33 12.14
CA ASN A 17 -15.52 -13.37 11.51
C ASN A 17 -16.93 -13.40 12.09
N ALA A 18 -17.09 -13.15 13.40
CA ALA A 18 -18.40 -13.05 14.04
C ALA A 18 -19.22 -11.83 13.57
N ARG A 19 -18.55 -10.74 13.17
CA ARG A 19 -19.20 -9.57 12.55
C ARG A 19 -19.61 -9.85 11.09
N ARG A 20 -18.74 -10.47 10.29
CA ARG A 20 -19.08 -10.89 8.91
C ARG A 20 -20.22 -11.90 8.82
N GLY A 21 -20.39 -12.76 9.83
CA GLY A 21 -21.52 -13.70 9.89
C GLY A 21 -22.85 -13.04 10.24
N ARG A 22 -22.84 -11.84 10.84
CA ARG A 22 -24.04 -11.14 11.28
C ARG A 22 -24.63 -10.21 10.21
N ASP A 23 -23.79 -9.73 9.30
CA ASP A 23 -24.20 -8.85 8.18
C ASP A 23 -24.69 -9.62 6.94
N ARG A 24 -24.72 -10.95 6.98
CA ARG A 24 -25.15 -11.81 5.87
C ARG A 24 -26.48 -12.51 6.21
N ALA A 25 -27.54 -11.72 6.34
CA ALA A 25 -28.91 -12.23 6.20
C ALA A 25 -29.26 -12.33 4.70
N PRO A 26 -30.07 -13.32 4.28
CA PRO A 26 -30.29 -13.63 2.87
C PRO A 26 -31.19 -12.57 2.20
N SER A 27 -30.65 -11.93 1.17
CA SER A 27 -31.41 -11.18 0.18
C SER A 27 -32.34 -12.13 -0.57
N LEU A 28 -33.64 -11.90 -0.46
CA LEU A 28 -34.67 -12.46 -1.33
C LEU A 28 -34.38 -12.04 -2.77
N GLU A 29 -33.97 -13.00 -3.59
CA GLU A 29 -34.02 -12.92 -5.04
C GLU A 29 -35.49 -12.95 -5.47
N THR A 30 -35.98 -11.84 -6.03
CA THR A 30 -37.17 -11.85 -6.90
C THR A 30 -36.67 -11.72 -8.33
N ASP A 31 -36.55 -12.86 -8.99
CA ASP A 31 -36.43 -12.93 -10.44
C ASP A 31 -37.69 -12.37 -11.09
N ALA A 32 -37.50 -11.27 -11.81
CA ALA A 32 -38.41 -10.83 -12.84
C ALA A 32 -38.02 -11.57 -14.13
N ASP A 33 -38.93 -12.38 -14.67
CA ASP A 33 -38.91 -12.67 -16.10
C ASP A 33 -40.30 -12.53 -16.70
N ALA A 34 -40.30 -11.94 -17.88
CA ALA A 34 -41.44 -11.51 -18.65
C ALA A 34 -42.07 -12.69 -19.40
N THR A 35 -43.39 -12.66 -19.58
CA THR A 35 -44.09 -12.75 -20.88
C THR A 35 -45.53 -13.21 -20.68
N THR A 36 -46.49 -12.34 -21.00
CA THR A 36 -47.58 -12.63 -21.96
C THR A 36 -48.37 -11.34 -22.16
N ARG A 37 -48.41 -10.93 -23.42
CA ARG A 37 -49.05 -9.75 -23.97
C ARG A 37 -50.00 -10.32 -25.00
N GLU A 38 -51.30 -10.17 -24.80
CA GLU A 38 -52.33 -10.19 -25.85
C GLU A 38 -53.68 -9.75 -25.24
N ASP A 39 -54.21 -8.66 -25.78
CA ASP A 39 -55.62 -8.31 -26.03
C ASP A 39 -56.64 -8.38 -24.86
N VAL A 40 -57.48 -7.38 -24.58
CA VAL A 40 -58.32 -6.57 -25.48
C VAL A 40 -58.62 -5.22 -24.82
N SER A 41 -58.33 -4.14 -25.56
CA SER A 41 -58.88 -2.81 -25.35
C SER A 41 -60.24 -2.72 -26.05
N SER A 42 -61.31 -2.38 -25.33
CA SER A 42 -62.49 -1.73 -25.93
C SER A 42 -63.46 -1.22 -24.86
N ILE A 43 -63.29 0.01 -24.37
CA ILE A 43 -64.43 0.93 -24.11
C ILE A 43 -63.93 2.34 -24.41
N ALA A 44 -64.23 2.81 -25.63
CA ALA A 44 -64.02 4.19 -26.03
C ALA A 44 -65.15 5.07 -25.51
N HIS A 45 -64.77 6.21 -24.94
CA HIS A 45 -65.57 7.43 -24.91
C HIS A 45 -65.95 7.83 -26.35
N ALA A 46 -67.22 8.20 -26.55
CA ALA A 46 -67.64 9.01 -27.68
C ALA A 46 -68.69 10.04 -27.24
N ASP A 47 -68.21 11.27 -27.14
CA ASP A 47 -68.82 12.55 -27.46
C ASP A 47 -70.31 12.63 -27.79
N PHE A 48 -70.99 13.38 -26.92
CA PHE A 48 -71.78 14.58 -27.21
C PHE A 48 -71.83 15.04 -28.68
N LYS A 49 -73.01 14.97 -29.30
CA LYS A 49 -73.38 15.84 -30.42
C LYS A 49 -74.88 16.13 -30.42
N ALA A 50 -75.20 17.41 -30.35
CA ALA A 50 -76.55 17.97 -30.45
C ALA A 50 -77.17 17.78 -31.85
N ARG A 51 -78.50 17.58 -31.85
CA ARG A 51 -79.50 17.75 -32.93
C ARG A 51 -80.87 17.55 -32.26
N ASP A 52 -81.62 18.58 -31.90
CA ASP A 52 -82.47 19.42 -32.77
C ASP A 52 -82.91 18.71 -34.05
N ASP A 53 -84.14 18.17 -34.01
CA ASP A 53 -85.12 18.22 -35.09
C ASP A 53 -86.44 17.63 -34.56
N GLY A 54 -87.46 18.48 -34.46
CA GLY A 54 -88.78 18.12 -34.01
C GLY A 54 -89.49 17.16 -34.96
N ARG A 55 -90.25 16.23 -34.36
CA ARG A 55 -91.48 15.64 -34.90
C ARG A 55 -92.14 14.77 -33.83
N GLY A 56 -93.30 15.20 -33.33
CA GLY A 56 -94.29 14.26 -32.81
C GLY A 56 -94.78 13.34 -33.94
N PRO A 57 -95.56 12.28 -33.66
CA PRO A 57 -96.87 12.55 -33.06
C PRO A 57 -97.51 11.41 -32.22
N ASP A 58 -98.71 11.74 -31.72
CA ASP A 58 -99.88 10.89 -31.49
C ASP A 58 -100.03 10.07 -30.19
N ALA A 59 -100.72 10.74 -29.27
CA ALA A 59 -101.61 10.17 -28.27
C ALA A 59 -102.65 9.21 -28.92
N PRO A 60 -103.03 8.11 -28.25
CA PRO A 60 -104.08 7.23 -28.75
C PRO A 60 -105.44 7.93 -28.76
N SER A 61 -105.98 8.06 -29.97
CA SER A 61 -107.27 8.64 -30.31
C SER A 61 -108.44 7.91 -29.64
N SER A 62 -109.25 8.66 -28.89
CA SER A 62 -110.47 8.23 -28.20
C SER A 62 -111.70 8.11 -29.12
N THR A 63 -111.54 7.57 -30.34
CA THR A 63 -112.61 7.50 -31.34
C THR A 63 -113.21 6.10 -31.54
N ALA A 64 -112.55 5.04 -31.07
CA ALA A 64 -113.05 3.67 -31.20
C ALA A 64 -114.09 3.30 -30.10
N ASP A 65 -113.95 3.84 -28.89
CA ASP A 65 -114.79 3.48 -27.73
C ASP A 65 -116.07 4.35 -27.61
N ALA A 66 -116.13 5.45 -28.36
CA ALA A 66 -117.32 6.29 -28.49
C ALA A 66 -118.32 5.71 -29.51
N HIS A 67 -117.85 5.20 -30.66
CA HIS A 67 -118.70 4.57 -31.68
C HIS A 67 -119.36 3.27 -31.18
N ALA A 68 -118.67 2.46 -30.39
CA ALA A 68 -119.23 1.22 -29.83
C ALA A 68 -120.31 1.47 -28.75
N ARG A 69 -120.34 2.66 -28.13
CA ARG A 69 -121.37 3.08 -27.18
C ARG A 69 -122.58 3.68 -27.89
N ASP A 70 -122.36 4.51 -28.92
CA ASP A 70 -123.42 5.03 -29.79
C ASP A 70 -124.18 3.91 -30.52
N ASP A 71 -123.47 2.90 -31.04
CA ASP A 71 -124.10 1.75 -31.71
C ASP A 71 -125.00 0.91 -30.77
N ARG A 72 -124.65 0.83 -29.48
CA ARG A 72 -125.47 0.14 -28.47
C ARG A 72 -126.68 0.98 -28.09
N ASP A 73 -126.51 2.28 -27.93
CA ASP A 73 -127.61 3.19 -27.59
C ASP A 73 -128.60 3.31 -28.77
N ASP A 74 -128.14 3.26 -30.01
CA ASP A 74 -128.99 3.20 -31.22
C ASP A 74 -129.67 1.84 -31.43
N ALA A 75 -129.03 0.74 -31.02
CA ALA A 75 -129.67 -0.57 -31.01
C ALA A 75 -130.78 -0.66 -29.95
N VAL A 76 -130.56 -0.07 -28.77
CA VAL A 76 -131.58 0.02 -27.71
C VAL A 76 -132.74 0.92 -28.13
N ARG A 77 -132.47 2.09 -28.75
CA ARG A 77 -133.52 2.97 -29.29
C ARG A 77 -134.37 2.30 -30.38
N ARG A 78 -133.75 1.53 -31.28
CA ARG A 78 -134.48 0.75 -32.30
C ARG A 78 -135.33 -0.36 -31.67
N ALA A 79 -134.80 -1.11 -30.70
CA ALA A 79 -135.55 -2.15 -30.00
C ALA A 79 -136.75 -1.57 -29.21
N VAL A 80 -136.59 -0.40 -28.59
CA VAL A 80 -137.68 0.31 -27.89
C VAL A 80 -138.74 0.80 -28.87
N ASN A 81 -138.35 1.38 -30.01
CA ASN A 81 -139.30 1.82 -31.04
C ASN A 81 -140.05 0.65 -31.68
N GLU A 82 -139.39 -0.47 -31.98
CA GLU A 82 -140.05 -1.70 -32.45
C GLU A 82 -141.02 -2.28 -31.40
N ALA A 83 -140.69 -2.20 -30.10
CA ALA A 83 -141.59 -2.64 -29.04
C ALA A 83 -142.83 -1.74 -28.96
N ILE A 84 -142.67 -0.42 -29.12
CA ILE A 84 -143.78 0.53 -29.17
C ILE A 84 -144.66 0.27 -30.40
N GLU A 85 -144.08 0.03 -31.58
CA GLU A 85 -144.87 -0.32 -32.79
C GLU A 85 -145.61 -1.66 -32.62
N ARG A 86 -145.00 -2.67 -32.00
CA ARG A 86 -145.68 -3.94 -31.70
C ARG A 86 -146.83 -3.76 -30.71
N GLU A 87 -146.68 -2.91 -29.69
CA GLU A 87 -147.78 -2.58 -28.76
C GLU A 87 -148.85 -1.69 -29.42
N GLN A 88 -148.49 -0.78 -30.32
CA GLN A 88 -149.44 0.01 -31.11
C GLN A 88 -150.22 -0.86 -32.12
N ILE A 89 -149.59 -1.86 -32.72
CA ILE A 89 -150.27 -2.85 -33.59
C ILE A 89 -151.17 -3.77 -32.77
N LYS A 90 -150.76 -4.19 -31.57
CA LYS A 90 -151.61 -4.98 -30.67
C LYS A 90 -152.81 -4.18 -30.18
N THR A 91 -152.63 -2.92 -29.80
CA THR A 91 -153.74 -2.05 -29.37
C THR A 91 -154.65 -1.70 -30.54
N ALA A 92 -154.13 -1.48 -31.74
CA ALA A 92 -154.94 -1.31 -32.96
C ALA A 92 -155.76 -2.57 -33.29
N LYS A 93 -155.16 -3.77 -33.22
CA LYS A 93 -155.87 -5.05 -33.40
C LYS A 93 -156.90 -5.32 -32.30
N MET A 94 -156.65 -4.88 -31.07
CA MET A 94 -157.60 -5.01 -29.96
C MET A 94 -158.79 -4.04 -30.11
N ILE A 95 -158.56 -2.83 -30.63
CA ILE A 95 -159.62 -1.86 -30.96
C ILE A 95 -160.44 -2.31 -32.18
N GLU A 96 -159.81 -2.95 -33.17
CA GLU A 96 -160.49 -3.54 -34.33
C GLU A 96 -161.32 -4.79 -33.94
N ALA A 97 -160.79 -5.64 -33.06
CA ALA A 97 -161.53 -6.79 -32.49
C ALA A 97 -162.72 -6.36 -31.59
N LEU A 98 -162.63 -5.21 -30.90
CA LEU A 98 -163.75 -4.65 -30.12
C LEU A 98 -164.82 -3.98 -31.00
N ARG A 99 -164.52 -3.67 -32.27
CA ARG A 99 -165.47 -3.08 -33.23
C ARG A 99 -166.27 -4.13 -34.00
N GLU A 100 -165.80 -5.39 -34.05
CA GLU A 100 -166.45 -6.51 -34.75
C GLU A 100 -167.29 -7.43 -33.85
N SER A 101 -167.31 -7.22 -32.53
CA SER A 101 -168.20 -7.96 -31.60
C SER A 101 -169.24 -7.03 -30.96
N GLY A 102 -170.17 -6.53 -31.77
CA GLY A 102 -171.37 -5.85 -31.29
C GLY A 102 -172.56 -6.80 -31.33
N GLU A 103 -173.00 -7.30 -30.19
CA GLU A 103 -174.41 -7.63 -29.88
C GLU A 103 -174.56 -8.07 -28.40
N ASP A 104 -175.25 -7.18 -27.67
CA ASP A 104 -176.19 -7.38 -26.57
C ASP A 104 -175.80 -7.98 -25.19
N ALA A 105 -176.23 -7.18 -24.19
CA ALA A 105 -176.67 -7.56 -22.85
C ALA A 105 -175.60 -7.87 -21.78
N ASN A 106 -175.37 -6.90 -20.88
CA ASN A 106 -176.03 -6.82 -19.56
C ASN A 106 -175.16 -5.96 -18.60
N GLY A 107 -175.52 -4.68 -18.46
CA GLY A 107 -174.70 -3.62 -17.83
C GLY A 107 -174.40 -3.76 -16.34
N ASP A 108 -174.99 -4.74 -15.65
CA ASP A 108 -174.91 -4.85 -14.18
C ASP A 108 -173.79 -5.80 -13.68
N ALA A 109 -173.25 -6.65 -14.57
CA ALA A 109 -172.11 -7.54 -14.27
C ALA A 109 -170.75 -6.91 -14.61
N LEU A 110 -170.73 -6.02 -15.62
CA LEU A 110 -169.56 -5.22 -15.99
C LEU A 110 -169.17 -4.23 -14.89
N GLU A 111 -170.14 -3.67 -14.16
CA GLU A 111 -169.87 -2.72 -13.09
C GLU A 111 -169.20 -3.39 -11.87
N ARG A 112 -169.55 -4.65 -11.55
CA ARG A 112 -168.88 -5.39 -10.46
C ARG A 112 -167.47 -5.84 -10.85
N ARG A 113 -167.28 -6.29 -12.09
CA ARG A 113 -165.94 -6.61 -12.62
C ARG A 113 -165.06 -5.37 -12.76
N ALA A 114 -165.64 -4.22 -13.13
CA ALA A 114 -164.94 -2.94 -13.16
C ALA A 114 -164.52 -2.51 -11.75
N ARG A 115 -165.42 -2.59 -10.74
CA ARG A 115 -165.07 -2.26 -9.34
C ARG A 115 -164.07 -3.23 -8.72
N GLU A 116 -164.10 -4.52 -9.10
CA GLU A 116 -163.10 -5.51 -8.68
C GLU A 116 -161.76 -5.31 -9.40
N ALA A 117 -161.76 -4.99 -10.70
CA ALA A 117 -160.56 -4.64 -11.45
C ALA A 117 -159.96 -3.31 -10.96
N GLU A 118 -160.78 -2.33 -10.54
CA GLU A 118 -160.32 -1.09 -9.91
C GLU A 118 -159.74 -1.34 -8.51
N ARG A 119 -160.29 -2.27 -7.73
CA ARG A 119 -159.71 -2.67 -6.44
C ARG A 119 -158.41 -3.46 -6.62
N MET A 120 -158.34 -4.34 -7.61
CA MET A 120 -157.12 -5.09 -7.94
C MET A 120 -156.06 -4.17 -8.54
N MET A 121 -156.40 -3.26 -9.44
CA MET A 121 -155.49 -2.21 -9.92
C MET A 121 -155.10 -1.24 -8.81
N GLY A 122 -155.99 -0.95 -7.85
CA GLY A 122 -155.65 -0.17 -6.66
C GLY A 122 -154.68 -0.90 -5.73
N LEU A 123 -154.84 -2.21 -5.55
CA LEU A 123 -153.94 -3.07 -4.79
C LEU A 123 -152.61 -3.31 -5.51
N GLU A 124 -152.63 -3.48 -6.82
CA GLU A 124 -151.44 -3.63 -7.66
C GLU A 124 -150.69 -2.30 -7.80
N ALA A 125 -151.39 -1.18 -7.93
CA ALA A 125 -150.81 0.15 -7.86
C ALA A 125 -150.23 0.45 -6.47
N ALA A 126 -150.90 0.02 -5.39
CA ALA A 126 -150.36 0.12 -4.04
C ALA A 126 -149.12 -0.77 -3.85
N ARG A 127 -149.11 -1.99 -4.39
CA ARG A 127 -147.94 -2.89 -4.38
C ARG A 127 -146.79 -2.36 -5.26
N HIS A 128 -147.10 -1.78 -6.41
CA HIS A 128 -146.11 -1.12 -7.25
C HIS A 128 -145.58 0.15 -6.59
N ALA A 129 -146.42 0.91 -5.89
CA ALA A 129 -146.02 2.07 -5.12
C ALA A 129 -145.11 1.67 -3.95
N THR A 130 -145.44 0.62 -3.19
CA THR A 130 -144.57 0.13 -2.11
C THR A 130 -143.29 -0.52 -2.63
N ALA A 131 -143.34 -1.22 -3.76
CA ALA A 131 -142.15 -1.76 -4.42
C ALA A 131 -141.25 -0.64 -4.97
N MET A 132 -141.83 0.42 -5.54
CA MET A 132 -141.09 1.61 -5.97
C MET A 132 -140.51 2.36 -4.77
N GLU A 133 -141.25 2.50 -3.68
CA GLU A 133 -140.76 3.14 -2.44
C GLU A 133 -139.60 2.33 -1.85
N ASN A 134 -139.68 1.00 -1.84
CA ASN A 134 -138.59 0.13 -1.37
C ASN A 134 -137.37 0.20 -2.29
N ALA A 135 -137.56 0.15 -3.62
CA ALA A 135 -136.47 0.32 -4.57
C ALA A 135 -135.84 1.72 -4.49
N GLN A 136 -136.62 2.76 -4.23
CA GLN A 136 -136.13 4.11 -3.96
C GLN A 136 -135.29 4.16 -2.69
N ARG A 137 -135.77 3.55 -1.59
CA ARG A 137 -135.05 3.45 -0.32
C ARG A 137 -133.72 2.68 -0.48
N GLU A 138 -133.74 1.53 -1.17
CA GLU A 138 -132.52 0.77 -1.49
C GLU A 138 -131.55 1.57 -2.36
N MET A 139 -132.04 2.31 -3.36
CA MET A 139 -131.20 3.19 -4.18
C MET A 139 -130.61 4.36 -3.39
N GLU A 140 -131.35 4.90 -2.42
CA GLU A 140 -130.85 5.92 -1.49
C GLU A 140 -129.79 5.37 -0.53
N GLU A 141 -130.00 4.15 -0.01
CA GLU A 141 -129.03 3.45 0.83
C GLU A 141 -127.74 3.15 0.05
N LEU A 142 -127.84 2.59 -1.16
CA LEU A 142 -126.69 2.36 -2.05
C LEU A 142 -125.99 3.67 -2.45
N ARG A 143 -126.75 4.76 -2.66
CA ARG A 143 -126.16 6.08 -2.90
C ARG A 143 -125.41 6.59 -1.67
N ALA A 144 -125.97 6.43 -0.48
CA ALA A 144 -125.34 6.82 0.77
C ALA A 144 -124.09 5.97 1.07
N GLU A 145 -124.11 4.68 0.81
CA GLU A 145 -122.95 3.79 0.89
C GLU A 145 -121.88 4.17 -0.13
N ARG A 146 -122.27 4.44 -1.39
CA ARG A 146 -121.35 4.94 -2.41
C ARG A 146 -120.74 6.29 -2.00
N ASP A 147 -121.50 7.18 -1.38
CA ASP A 147 -120.98 8.45 -0.85
C ASP A 147 -120.06 8.26 0.36
N ARG A 148 -120.32 7.28 1.23
CA ARG A 148 -119.41 6.89 2.33
C ARG A 148 -118.11 6.33 1.77
N ASN A 149 -118.19 5.38 0.84
CA ASN A 149 -117.03 4.78 0.17
C ASN A 149 -116.23 5.83 -0.60
N ALA A 150 -116.89 6.79 -1.26
CA ALA A 150 -116.21 7.90 -1.93
C ALA A 150 -115.46 8.82 -0.95
N LYS A 151 -116.04 9.08 0.23
CA LYS A 151 -115.37 9.84 1.30
C LYS A 151 -114.19 9.07 1.87
N GLU A 152 -114.32 7.77 2.10
CA GLU A 152 -113.24 6.91 2.59
C GLU A 152 -112.11 6.79 1.57
N LEU A 153 -112.43 6.60 0.28
CA LEU A 153 -111.44 6.63 -0.81
C LEU A 153 -110.72 7.99 -0.89
N LYS A 154 -111.43 9.10 -0.68
CA LYS A 154 -110.80 10.43 -0.65
C LYS A 154 -109.85 10.57 0.54
N LYS A 155 -110.22 10.05 1.72
CA LYS A 155 -109.35 10.04 2.91
C LYS A 155 -108.12 9.16 2.70
N LEU A 156 -108.30 7.95 2.16
CA LEU A 156 -107.19 7.04 1.87
C LEU A 156 -106.24 7.62 0.83
N ARG A 157 -106.76 8.25 -0.23
CA ARG A 157 -105.92 8.95 -1.21
C ARG A 157 -105.15 10.11 -0.59
N ALA A 158 -105.79 10.91 0.27
CA ALA A 158 -105.10 11.99 0.96
C ALA A 158 -104.03 11.47 1.93
N HIS A 159 -104.29 10.35 2.62
CA HIS A 159 -103.32 9.70 3.49
C HIS A 159 -102.17 9.07 2.71
N LEU A 160 -102.44 8.43 1.57
CA LEU A 160 -101.38 7.90 0.70
C LEU A 160 -100.51 9.02 0.15
N LEU A 161 -101.11 10.14 -0.27
CA LEU A 161 -100.34 11.30 -0.73
C LEU A 161 -99.47 11.88 0.40
N ALA A 162 -100.01 12.01 1.61
CA ALA A 162 -99.23 12.46 2.76
C ALA A 162 -98.09 11.50 3.11
N LEU A 163 -98.31 10.18 3.00
CA LEU A 163 -97.25 9.19 3.18
C LEU A 163 -96.19 9.28 2.08
N GLU A 164 -96.58 9.47 0.82
CA GLU A 164 -95.66 9.67 -0.30
C GLU A 164 -94.81 10.93 -0.08
N ASP A 165 -95.42 12.05 0.33
CA ASP A 165 -94.70 13.29 0.67
C ASP A 165 -93.72 13.08 1.86
N GLU A 166 -94.14 12.36 2.91
CA GLU A 166 -93.28 12.01 4.05
C GLU A 166 -92.13 11.06 3.65
N GLU A 167 -92.38 10.09 2.77
CA GLU A 167 -91.35 9.18 2.24
C GLU A 167 -90.32 9.93 1.39
N ASP A 168 -90.75 10.90 0.58
CA ASP A 168 -89.88 11.76 -0.21
C ASP A 168 -89.02 12.67 0.69
N GLU A 169 -89.60 13.28 1.73
CA GLU A 169 -88.84 14.08 2.71
C GLU A 169 -87.77 13.24 3.43
N VAL A 170 -88.12 12.03 3.87
CA VAL A 170 -87.16 11.11 4.51
C VAL A 170 -86.07 10.68 3.53
N ALA A 171 -86.41 10.44 2.26
CA ALA A 171 -85.42 10.07 1.24
C ALA A 171 -84.41 11.20 0.99
N GLU A 172 -84.87 12.44 0.89
CA GLU A 172 -83.98 13.60 0.76
C GLU A 172 -83.11 13.81 2.00
N GLU A 173 -83.65 13.60 3.21
CA GLU A 173 -82.88 13.68 4.45
C GLU A 173 -81.80 12.60 4.51
N GLN A 174 -82.11 11.37 4.12
CA GLN A 174 -81.14 10.29 4.04
C GLN A 174 -80.05 10.55 3.00
N GLU A 175 -80.40 11.11 1.84
CA GLU A 175 -79.43 11.49 0.82
C GLU A 175 -78.49 12.59 1.33
N ARG A 176 -79.03 13.61 2.02
CA ARG A 176 -78.25 14.66 2.69
C ARG A 176 -77.30 14.08 3.74
N GLU A 177 -77.77 13.19 4.61
CA GLU A 177 -76.94 12.55 5.65
C GLU A 177 -75.82 11.69 5.03
N ILE A 178 -76.13 10.93 3.96
CA ILE A 178 -75.14 10.13 3.23
C ILE A 178 -74.07 11.02 2.59
N ASP A 179 -74.47 12.14 1.98
CA ASP A 179 -73.53 13.05 1.34
C ASP A 179 -72.66 13.80 2.35
N GLU A 180 -73.23 14.23 3.48
CA GLU A 180 -72.49 14.80 4.60
C GLU A 180 -71.47 13.80 5.16
N ALA A 181 -71.86 12.56 5.42
CA ALA A 181 -70.96 11.51 5.90
C ALA A 181 -69.81 11.24 4.91
N ARG A 182 -70.13 11.16 3.60
CA ARG A 182 -69.11 11.00 2.55
C ARG A 182 -68.17 12.19 2.46
N GLU A 183 -68.65 13.41 2.66
CA GLU A 183 -67.81 14.60 2.70
C GLU A 183 -66.91 14.63 3.94
N GLU A 184 -67.41 14.22 5.10
CA GLU A 184 -66.62 14.08 6.32
C GLU A 184 -65.49 13.07 6.15
N GLU A 185 -65.78 11.88 5.61
CA GLU A 185 -64.77 10.87 5.27
C GLU A 185 -63.72 11.43 4.31
N ARG A 186 -64.14 12.13 3.25
CA ARG A 186 -63.22 12.80 2.31
C ARG A 186 -62.31 13.79 3.03
N ARG A 187 -62.87 14.66 3.88
CA ARG A 187 -62.09 15.64 4.67
C ARG A 187 -61.12 14.96 5.62
N GLU A 188 -61.50 13.85 6.24
CA GLU A 188 -60.59 13.07 7.08
C GLU A 188 -59.43 12.46 6.28
N TYR A 189 -59.71 11.86 5.13
CA TYR A 189 -58.68 11.31 4.26
C TYR A 189 -57.73 12.40 3.76
N GLU A 190 -58.25 13.58 3.40
CA GLU A 190 -57.43 14.73 3.01
C GLU A 190 -56.54 15.23 4.16
N ARG A 191 -57.07 15.31 5.39
CA ARG A 191 -56.27 15.65 6.58
C ARG A 191 -55.17 14.63 6.82
N LYS A 192 -55.51 13.33 6.85
CA LYS A 192 -54.55 12.23 7.03
C LYS A 192 -53.48 12.25 5.93
N LEU A 193 -53.86 12.48 4.68
CA LEU A 193 -52.94 12.57 3.55
C LEU A 193 -52.03 13.79 3.67
N SER A 194 -52.56 14.94 4.09
CA SER A 194 -51.78 16.17 4.31
C SER A 194 -50.77 16.00 5.45
N GLU A 195 -51.18 15.40 6.57
CA GLU A 195 -50.29 15.08 7.69
C GLU A 195 -49.21 14.09 7.28
N LEU A 196 -49.56 13.03 6.55
CA LEU A 196 -48.61 12.05 6.07
C LEU A 196 -47.60 12.69 5.10
N LYS A 197 -48.05 13.55 4.18
CA LYS A 197 -47.17 14.33 3.28
C LYS A 197 -46.22 15.23 4.06
N LYS A 198 -46.73 15.93 5.09
CA LYS A 198 -45.90 16.78 5.95
C LYS A 198 -44.83 15.95 6.67
N ASN A 199 -45.21 14.81 7.25
CA ASN A 199 -44.30 13.91 7.94
C ASN A 199 -43.25 13.34 6.98
N MET A 200 -43.65 12.92 5.78
CA MET A 200 -42.72 12.46 4.74
C MET A 200 -41.72 13.56 4.36
N SER A 201 -42.19 14.78 4.11
CA SER A 201 -41.30 15.91 3.79
C SER A 201 -40.35 16.27 4.94
N GLY A 202 -40.80 16.13 6.19
CA GLY A 202 -39.96 16.32 7.38
C GLY A 202 -38.87 15.25 7.48
N ASN A 203 -39.25 13.99 7.30
CA ASN A 203 -38.32 12.86 7.27
C ASN A 203 -37.31 12.99 6.13
N ASP A 204 -37.73 13.42 4.94
CA ASP A 204 -36.82 13.64 3.80
C ASP A 204 -35.79 14.74 4.12
N ALA A 205 -36.21 15.82 4.79
CA ALA A 205 -35.32 16.88 5.24
C ALA A 205 -34.33 16.39 6.31
N GLU A 206 -34.77 15.55 7.25
CA GLU A 206 -33.90 14.93 8.25
C GLU A 206 -32.90 13.96 7.61
N VAL A 207 -33.33 13.13 6.66
CA VAL A 207 -32.45 12.23 5.90
C VAL A 207 -31.41 13.02 5.13
N ALA A 208 -31.80 14.11 4.46
CA ALA A 208 -30.86 14.98 3.77
C ALA A 208 -29.83 15.60 4.72
N LYS A 209 -30.27 16.06 5.90
CA LYS A 209 -29.37 16.60 6.94
C LYS A 209 -28.40 15.53 7.44
N LEU A 210 -28.88 14.32 7.71
CA LEU A 210 -28.04 13.21 8.18
C LEU A 210 -27.00 12.80 7.12
N ARG A 211 -27.40 12.73 5.84
CA ARG A 211 -26.48 12.47 4.73
C ARG A 211 -25.38 13.52 4.63
N ALA A 212 -25.74 14.81 4.69
CA ALA A 212 -24.76 15.90 4.68
C ALA A 212 -23.79 15.82 5.88
N THR A 213 -24.29 15.46 7.08
CA THR A 213 -23.40 15.26 8.23
C THR A 213 -22.50 14.05 8.08
N LEU A 214 -22.98 12.98 7.45
CA LEU A 214 -22.17 11.78 7.20
C LEU A 214 -21.04 12.10 6.22
N GLU A 215 -21.35 12.77 5.11
CA GLU A 215 -20.36 13.22 4.11
C GLU A 215 -19.27 14.10 4.75
N ALA A 216 -19.66 15.07 5.59
CA ALA A 216 -18.69 15.90 6.32
C ALA A 216 -17.78 15.09 7.25
N ARG A 217 -18.32 14.05 7.92
CA ARG A 217 -17.52 13.15 8.77
C ARG A 217 -16.62 12.24 7.95
N ASP A 218 -17.06 11.77 6.80
CA ASP A 218 -16.22 10.98 5.88
C ASP A 218 -15.05 11.82 5.35
N GLU A 219 -15.26 13.10 5.05
CA GLU A 219 -14.19 14.04 4.70
C GLU A 219 -13.20 14.24 5.85
N GLU A 220 -13.68 14.42 7.08
CA GLU A 220 -12.82 14.51 8.27
C GLU A 220 -11.99 13.23 8.47
N VAL A 221 -12.60 12.05 8.34
CA VAL A 221 -11.90 10.76 8.46
C VAL A 221 -10.83 10.64 7.37
N ASN A 222 -11.13 10.99 6.13
CA ASN A 222 -10.16 11.00 5.03
C ASN A 222 -9.00 11.97 5.30
N ASN A 223 -9.29 13.16 5.84
CA ASN A 223 -8.26 14.13 6.21
C ASN A 223 -7.37 13.63 7.35
N LEU A 224 -7.97 12.99 8.37
CA LEU A 224 -7.23 12.38 9.45
C LEU A 224 -6.37 11.21 8.97
N GLN A 225 -6.87 10.37 8.06
CA GLN A 225 -6.09 9.28 7.45
C GLN A 225 -4.90 9.82 6.66
N LYS A 226 -5.07 10.91 5.89
CA LYS A 226 -3.96 11.58 5.19
C LYS A 226 -2.93 12.14 6.16
N ALA A 227 -3.38 12.83 7.21
CA ALA A 227 -2.49 13.37 8.23
C ALA A 227 -1.70 12.26 8.94
N LEU A 228 -2.37 11.16 9.29
CA LEU A 228 -1.74 9.99 9.91
C LEU A 228 -0.72 9.32 8.97
N GLY A 229 -1.02 9.22 7.68
CA GLY A 229 -0.07 8.77 6.67
C GLY A 229 1.17 9.68 6.57
N ALA A 230 0.98 11.00 6.62
CA ALA A 230 2.10 11.95 6.64
C ALA A 230 2.97 11.80 7.91
N TYR A 231 2.35 11.60 9.08
CA TYR A 231 3.09 11.36 10.32
C TYR A 231 3.91 10.06 10.29
N TYR A 232 3.40 8.99 9.65
CA TYR A 232 4.21 7.77 9.47
C TYR A 232 5.41 8.00 8.55
N ALA A 233 5.23 8.73 7.45
CA ALA A 233 6.35 9.10 6.58
C ALA A 233 7.39 9.97 7.33
N GLU A 234 6.94 10.94 8.12
CA GLU A 234 7.82 11.76 8.97
C GLU A 234 8.55 10.94 10.05
N LEU A 235 7.90 9.91 10.60
CA LEU A 235 8.50 9.01 11.58
C LEU A 235 9.63 8.20 10.94
N GLU A 236 9.39 7.60 9.77
CA GLU A 236 10.39 6.84 9.00
C GLU A 236 11.59 7.73 8.61
N ASP A 237 11.32 8.95 8.12
CA ASP A 237 12.33 9.97 7.85
C ASP A 237 13.15 10.34 9.09
N ALA A 238 12.51 10.44 10.25
CA ALA A 238 13.20 10.76 11.49
C ALA A 238 14.05 9.57 11.98
N GLU A 239 13.61 8.33 11.75
CA GLU A 239 14.37 7.12 12.06
C GLU A 239 15.61 6.98 11.17
N THR A 240 15.47 7.19 9.86
CA THR A 240 16.61 7.17 8.93
C THR A 240 17.65 8.22 9.29
N ARG A 241 17.23 9.47 9.55
CA ARG A 241 18.14 10.54 10.02
C ARG A 241 18.81 10.20 11.36
N ARG A 242 18.11 9.53 12.28
CA ARG A 242 18.71 9.08 13.56
C ARG A 242 19.77 8.00 13.32
N ALA A 243 19.51 7.06 12.42
CA ALA A 243 20.48 6.03 12.05
C ALA A 243 21.72 6.66 11.39
N GLU A 244 21.53 7.58 10.44
CA GLU A 244 22.63 8.33 9.81
C GLU A 244 23.44 9.12 10.84
N ALA A 245 22.78 9.79 11.79
CA ALA A 245 23.44 10.52 12.86
C ALA A 245 24.26 9.58 13.78
N ALA A 246 23.78 8.36 14.05
CA ALA A 246 24.52 7.37 14.81
C ALA A 246 25.79 6.91 14.07
N ILE A 247 25.66 6.61 12.77
CA ILE A 247 26.80 6.23 11.91
C ILE A 247 27.82 7.37 11.85
N LEU A 248 27.38 8.62 11.65
CA LEU A 248 28.27 9.77 11.63
C LEU A 248 28.98 9.98 12.97
N ARG A 249 28.30 9.78 14.10
CA ARG A 249 28.93 9.82 15.43
C ARG A 249 30.00 8.74 15.59
N GLN A 250 29.75 7.53 15.12
CA GLN A 250 30.74 6.45 15.14
C GLN A 250 31.95 6.78 14.27
N LYS A 251 31.74 7.32 13.06
CA LYS A 251 32.81 7.79 12.16
C LYS A 251 33.63 8.92 12.78
N VAL A 252 32.99 9.88 13.46
CA VAL A 252 33.71 10.94 14.18
C VAL A 252 34.53 10.36 15.32
N ALA A 253 33.99 9.40 16.09
CA ALA A 253 34.71 8.74 17.16
C ALA A 253 35.93 7.96 16.64
N SER A 254 35.79 7.21 15.54
CA SER A 254 36.90 6.45 14.94
C SER A 254 37.99 7.37 14.39
N LEU A 255 37.62 8.43 13.64
CA LEU A 255 38.57 9.42 13.14
C LEU A 255 39.26 10.17 14.27
N THR A 256 38.56 10.46 15.37
CA THR A 256 39.15 11.11 16.55
C THR A 256 40.17 10.20 17.22
N SER A 257 39.86 8.90 17.35
CA SER A 257 40.79 7.89 17.88
C SER A 257 42.04 7.76 16.99
N GLN A 258 41.84 7.68 15.67
CA GLN A 258 42.94 7.62 14.71
C GLN A 258 43.83 8.87 14.81
N ALA A 259 43.23 10.06 14.82
CA ALA A 259 43.98 11.30 14.95
C ALA A 259 44.74 11.39 16.29
N ALA A 260 44.24 10.79 17.37
CA ALA A 260 44.96 10.71 18.64
C ALA A 260 46.17 9.76 18.54
N SER A 261 46.01 8.60 17.90
CA SER A 261 47.11 7.65 17.63
C SER A 261 48.19 8.27 16.75
N ASP A 262 47.81 8.93 15.65
CA ASP A 262 48.74 9.58 14.72
C ASP A 262 49.53 10.70 15.41
N ARG A 263 48.88 11.48 16.29
CA ARG A 263 49.56 12.51 17.10
C ARG A 263 50.56 11.89 18.07
N ALA A 264 50.24 10.77 18.71
CA ALA A 264 51.17 10.06 19.59
C ALA A 264 52.38 9.53 18.81
N ALA A 265 52.15 8.90 17.65
CA ALA A 265 53.22 8.43 16.77
C ALA A 265 54.12 9.57 16.27
N CYS A 266 53.54 10.72 15.91
CA CYS A 266 54.31 11.91 15.55
C CYS A 266 55.15 12.45 16.71
N ALA A 267 54.62 12.42 17.94
CA ALA A 267 55.36 12.85 19.12
C ALA A 267 56.56 11.93 19.40
N GLU A 268 56.38 10.61 19.31
CA GLU A 268 57.47 9.64 19.45
C GLU A 268 58.51 9.75 18.33
N ALA A 269 58.08 9.95 17.08
CA ALA A 269 58.99 10.17 15.97
C ALA A 269 59.83 11.44 16.20
N LYS A 270 59.22 12.50 16.74
CA LYS A 270 59.92 13.74 17.08
C LYS A 270 60.95 13.54 18.19
N THR A 271 60.62 12.79 19.25
CA THR A 271 61.61 12.51 20.32
C THR A 271 62.78 11.66 19.80
N ARG A 272 62.51 10.62 19.00
CA ARG A 272 63.55 9.81 18.35
C ARG A 272 64.43 10.63 17.42
N ALA A 273 63.86 11.57 16.67
CA ALA A 273 64.63 12.49 15.82
C ALA A 273 65.56 13.36 16.66
N THR A 274 65.07 13.95 17.76
CA THR A 274 65.92 14.75 18.67
C THR A 274 67.04 13.93 19.30
N GLU A 275 66.77 12.69 19.71
CA GLU A 275 67.81 11.79 20.25
C GLU A 275 68.85 11.41 19.19
N ALA A 276 68.44 11.17 17.95
CA ALA A 276 69.33 10.89 16.84
C ALA A 276 70.21 12.11 16.51
N GLU A 277 69.64 13.32 16.51
CA GLU A 277 70.39 14.58 16.34
C GLU A 277 71.44 14.76 17.45
N GLU A 278 71.09 14.47 18.71
CA GLU A 278 72.05 14.52 19.82
C GLU A 278 73.18 13.50 19.67
N ARG A 279 72.88 12.28 19.21
CA ARG A 279 73.90 11.26 18.90
C ARG A 279 74.81 11.72 17.78
N LEU A 280 74.27 12.31 16.71
CA LEU A 280 75.05 12.88 15.61
C LEU A 280 75.99 13.98 16.11
N LYS A 281 75.51 14.92 16.94
CA LYS A 281 76.34 15.97 17.54
C LYS A 281 77.51 15.39 18.36
N LYS A 282 77.28 14.31 19.10
CA LYS A 282 78.35 13.61 19.85
C LYS A 282 79.38 12.99 18.90
N PHE A 283 78.93 12.31 17.84
CA PHE A 283 79.84 11.74 16.85
C PHE A 283 80.63 12.82 16.08
N GLU A 284 80.00 13.94 15.73
CA GLU A 284 80.67 15.09 15.11
C GLU A 284 81.77 15.67 16.01
N ALA A 285 81.51 15.79 17.32
CA ALA A 285 82.52 16.23 18.29
C ALA A 285 83.70 15.26 18.37
N HIS A 286 83.45 13.94 18.47
CA HIS A 286 84.50 12.92 18.46
C HIS A 286 85.30 12.91 17.16
N LEU A 287 84.63 13.09 16.02
CA LEU A 287 85.27 13.17 14.71
C LEU A 287 86.20 14.39 14.63
N ASN A 288 85.80 15.53 15.18
CA ASN A 288 86.65 16.73 15.22
C ASN A 288 87.88 16.52 16.10
N ILE A 289 87.74 15.92 17.28
CA ILE A 289 88.86 15.56 18.15
C ILE A 289 89.83 14.62 17.40
N ALA A 290 89.31 13.55 16.78
CA ALA A 290 90.14 12.61 16.03
C ALA A 290 90.84 13.26 14.83
N LYS A 291 90.18 14.22 14.15
CA LYS A 291 90.81 15.03 13.09
C LYS A 291 91.96 15.87 13.64
N GLU A 292 91.77 16.56 14.77
CA GLU A 292 92.83 17.34 15.41
C GLU A 292 94.01 16.47 15.85
N GLU A 293 93.74 15.29 16.41
CA GLU A 293 94.76 14.31 16.77
C GLU A 293 95.53 13.80 15.54
N CYS A 294 94.84 13.51 14.43
CA CYS A 294 95.47 13.14 13.17
C CYS A 294 96.34 14.28 12.61
N ILE A 295 95.88 15.53 12.69
CA ILE A 295 96.69 16.70 12.31
C ILE A 295 97.95 16.78 13.20
N LYS A 296 97.83 16.64 14.52
CA LYS A 296 98.99 16.63 15.43
C LYS A 296 99.96 15.50 15.07
N ALA A 297 99.47 14.27 14.93
CA ALA A 297 100.28 13.10 14.59
C ALA A 297 100.96 13.24 13.22
N THR A 298 100.28 13.78 12.21
CA THR A 298 100.89 14.05 10.89
C THR A 298 101.96 15.14 10.97
N THR A 299 101.74 16.20 11.76
CA THR A 299 102.79 17.22 11.98
C THR A 299 104.00 16.64 12.71
N ASP A 300 103.80 15.81 13.73
CA ASP A 300 104.90 15.18 14.47
C ASP A 300 105.64 14.14 13.64
N ALA A 301 104.92 13.33 12.85
CA ALA A 301 105.54 12.44 11.86
C ALA A 301 106.37 13.23 10.85
N SER A 302 105.92 14.41 10.41
CA SER A 302 106.69 15.26 9.51
C SER A 302 107.97 15.82 10.16
N LYS A 303 107.92 16.20 11.46
CA LYS A 303 109.09 16.64 12.23
C LYS A 303 110.09 15.50 12.42
N LEU A 304 109.61 14.30 12.79
CA LEU A 304 110.43 13.11 12.93
C LEU A 304 111.07 12.70 11.61
N ARG A 305 110.34 12.75 10.49
CA ARG A 305 110.93 12.52 9.15
C ARG A 305 112.05 13.52 8.84
N LYS A 306 111.87 14.81 9.15
CA LYS A 306 112.93 15.83 8.97
C LYS A 306 114.14 15.56 9.89
N ALA A 307 113.91 15.23 11.15
CA ALA A 307 114.97 14.89 12.10
C ALA A 307 115.75 13.63 11.69
N LEU A 308 115.04 12.59 11.23
CA LEU A 308 115.62 11.37 10.68
C LEU A 308 116.46 11.68 9.44
N HIS A 309 115.92 12.46 8.49
CA HIS A 309 116.66 12.87 7.30
C HIS A 309 117.93 13.65 7.66
N HIS A 310 117.86 14.56 8.64
CA HIS A 310 119.04 15.28 9.12
C HIS A 310 120.06 14.36 9.80
N ALA A 311 119.62 13.38 10.61
CA ALA A 311 120.51 12.41 11.25
C ALA A 311 121.20 11.49 10.22
N LEU A 312 120.44 11.00 9.22
CA LEU A 312 120.97 10.22 8.10
C LEU A 312 121.95 11.03 7.26
N GLN A 313 121.63 12.31 6.97
CA GLN A 313 122.54 13.20 6.27
C GLN A 313 123.82 13.42 7.08
N LYS A 314 123.72 13.74 8.37
CA LYS A 314 124.86 13.91 9.27
C LYS A 314 125.73 12.64 9.33
N SER A 315 125.13 11.45 9.41
CA SER A 315 125.90 10.20 9.39
C SER A 315 126.54 9.95 8.03
N SER A 316 125.85 10.25 6.93
CA SER A 316 126.41 10.17 5.58
C SER A 316 127.60 11.11 5.43
N ASP A 317 127.49 12.36 5.87
CA ASP A 317 128.57 13.34 5.83
C ASP A 317 129.76 12.90 6.70
N MET A 318 129.50 12.38 7.92
CA MET A 318 130.54 11.79 8.77
C MET A 318 131.21 10.55 8.13
N MET A 319 130.45 9.71 7.43
CA MET A 319 131.02 8.55 6.70
C MET A 319 131.91 9.03 5.55
N VAL A 320 131.47 10.02 4.76
CA VAL A 320 132.26 10.60 3.67
C VAL A 320 133.53 11.29 4.20
N GLU A 321 133.45 11.96 5.34
CA GLU A 321 134.63 12.52 6.03
C GLU A 321 135.58 11.42 6.49
N SER A 322 135.07 10.30 7.01
CA SER A 322 135.89 9.16 7.43
C SER A 322 136.60 8.47 6.26
N GLU A 323 135.96 8.36 5.08
CA GLU A 323 136.58 7.82 3.87
C GLU A 323 137.69 8.73 3.33
N LYS A 324 137.58 10.05 3.54
CA LYS A 324 138.62 11.03 3.16
C LYS A 324 139.87 10.95 4.02
N LEU A 325 139.77 10.40 5.24
CA LEU A 325 140.86 10.31 6.22
C LEU A 325 141.71 9.03 6.11
N LEU A 326 141.45 8.17 5.12
CA LEU A 326 142.37 7.09 4.79
C LEU A 326 143.64 7.67 4.16
N ASP A 327 144.68 7.86 4.99
CA ASP A 327 145.97 8.37 4.55
C ASP A 327 146.59 7.41 3.53
N LYS A 328 146.59 7.85 2.26
CA LYS A 328 147.17 7.11 1.14
C LYS A 328 148.65 6.78 1.37
N ARG A 329 149.36 7.54 2.21
CA ARG A 329 150.76 7.27 2.56
C ARG A 329 150.87 6.03 3.44
N ILE A 330 150.04 5.92 4.47
CA ILE A 330 150.01 4.73 5.34
C ILE A 330 149.68 3.46 4.54
N VAL A 331 148.74 3.57 3.60
CA VAL A 331 148.40 2.46 2.69
C VAL A 331 149.56 2.11 1.75
N SER A 332 150.24 3.12 1.20
CA SER A 332 151.40 2.93 0.32
C SER A 332 152.59 2.32 1.07
N ASP A 333 152.84 2.78 2.29
CA ASP A 333 153.92 2.28 3.16
C ASP A 333 153.65 0.83 3.61
N LEU A 334 152.40 0.47 3.93
CA LEU A 334 152.05 -0.93 4.17
C LEU A 334 152.24 -1.80 2.91
N PHE A 335 151.90 -1.27 1.72
CA PHE A 335 152.06 -1.99 0.46
C PHE A 335 153.55 -2.20 0.12
N ILE A 336 154.38 -1.17 0.33
CA ILE A 336 155.83 -1.24 0.21
C ILE A 336 156.38 -2.24 1.24
N ALA A 337 155.96 -2.17 2.50
CA ALA A 337 156.38 -3.09 3.56
C ALA A 337 156.02 -4.55 3.24
N TYR A 338 154.87 -4.80 2.60
CA TYR A 338 154.49 -6.14 2.14
C TYR A 338 155.45 -6.68 1.06
N LEU A 339 155.90 -5.81 0.15
CA LEU A 339 156.82 -6.18 -0.93
C LEU A 339 158.27 -6.35 -0.44
N GLU A 340 158.73 -5.50 0.49
CA GLU A 340 160.10 -5.52 1.00
C GLU A 340 160.34 -6.64 2.02
N ARG A 341 159.37 -6.93 2.90
CA ARG A 341 159.48 -7.98 3.93
C ARG A 341 158.73 -9.24 3.52
N LYS A 342 159.36 -10.10 2.72
CA LYS A 342 158.97 -11.53 2.48
C LYS A 342 157.48 -11.85 2.74
N GLN A 343 156.56 -11.18 2.04
CA GLN A 343 155.12 -11.48 1.99
C GLN A 343 154.47 -11.82 3.34
N ALA A 344 154.67 -10.99 4.38
CA ALA A 344 154.04 -11.22 5.68
C ALA A 344 152.51 -11.17 5.58
N GLU A 345 151.85 -12.28 5.93
CA GLU A 345 150.40 -12.47 5.81
C GLU A 345 149.59 -11.43 6.60
N ASP A 346 150.15 -10.92 7.70
CA ASP A 346 149.49 -9.96 8.59
C ASP A 346 149.34 -8.57 7.97
N VAL A 347 150.31 -8.13 7.15
CA VAL A 347 150.28 -6.81 6.50
C VAL A 347 149.21 -6.78 5.41
N LEU A 348 149.04 -7.88 4.69
CA LEU A 348 148.02 -8.00 3.64
C LEU A 348 146.61 -8.05 4.23
N ASN A 349 146.43 -8.76 5.34
CA ASN A 349 145.17 -8.76 6.10
C ASN A 349 144.84 -7.37 6.69
N LEU A 350 145.85 -6.62 7.14
CA LEU A 350 145.68 -5.26 7.64
C LEU A 350 145.30 -4.28 6.52
N LEU A 351 145.96 -4.37 5.35
CA LEU A 351 145.59 -3.64 4.14
C LEU A 351 144.16 -3.93 3.71
N ALA A 352 143.74 -5.20 3.71
CA ALA A 352 142.38 -5.58 3.33
C ALA A 352 141.31 -5.04 4.29
N LYS A 353 141.63 -4.89 5.58
CA LYS A 353 140.75 -4.28 6.59
C LYS A 353 140.73 -2.76 6.47
N MET A 354 141.87 -2.11 6.28
CA MET A 354 141.97 -0.64 6.18
C MET A 354 141.45 -0.08 4.84
N LEU A 355 141.62 -0.81 3.74
CA LEU A 355 141.11 -0.41 2.43
C LEU A 355 139.65 -0.84 2.18
N GLY A 356 138.99 -1.45 3.18
CA GLY A 356 137.59 -1.86 3.09
C GLY A 356 137.33 -2.87 1.96
N PHE A 357 138.22 -3.84 1.72
CA PHE A 357 138.02 -4.82 0.64
C PHE A 357 136.68 -5.55 0.80
N SER A 358 135.89 -5.57 -0.28
CA SER A 358 134.66 -6.37 -0.36
C SER A 358 134.96 -7.87 -0.21
N GLU A 359 133.99 -8.68 0.23
CA GLU A 359 134.14 -10.15 0.34
C GLU A 359 134.73 -10.77 -0.94
N LYS A 360 134.36 -10.24 -2.12
CA LYS A 360 134.87 -10.71 -3.43
C LYS A 360 136.37 -10.44 -3.60
N GLN A 361 136.86 -9.31 -3.13
CA GLN A 361 138.29 -8.95 -3.20
C GLN A 361 139.10 -9.72 -2.16
N LYS A 362 138.55 -9.94 -0.96
CA LYS A 362 139.15 -10.81 0.07
C LYS A 362 139.30 -12.25 -0.43
N ALA A 363 138.26 -12.81 -1.05
CA ALA A 363 138.31 -14.15 -1.64
C ALA A 363 139.35 -14.29 -2.76
N ARG A 364 139.54 -13.25 -3.60
CA ARG A 364 140.60 -13.24 -4.64
C ARG A 364 142.00 -13.20 -4.04
N MET A 365 142.18 -12.45 -2.95
CA MET A 365 143.44 -12.37 -2.21
C MET A 365 143.79 -13.69 -1.51
N GLU A 366 142.80 -14.36 -0.91
CA GLU A 366 142.96 -15.72 -0.36
C GLU A 366 143.24 -16.77 -1.44
N ALA A 367 142.65 -16.63 -2.63
CA ALA A 367 142.95 -17.50 -3.77
C ALA A 367 144.42 -17.35 -4.25
N LEU A 368 144.93 -16.12 -4.29
CA LEU A 368 146.35 -15.82 -4.59
C LEU A 368 147.29 -16.36 -3.48
N LYS A 369 146.87 -16.27 -2.21
CA LYS A 369 147.58 -16.83 -1.05
C LYS A 369 147.80 -18.36 -1.15
N ASN A 370 146.84 -19.08 -1.73
CA ASN A 370 146.84 -20.54 -1.77
C ASN A 370 147.48 -21.16 -3.03
N GLN A 371 148.00 -20.35 -3.96
CA GLN A 371 148.61 -20.84 -5.21
C GLN A 371 150.02 -21.45 -5.02
N ASN A 372 150.65 -21.27 -3.86
CA ASN A 372 152.03 -21.73 -3.55
C ASN A 372 152.14 -22.90 -2.54
N LYS A 373 151.04 -23.61 -2.21
CA LYS A 373 151.07 -24.80 -1.35
C LYS A 373 150.41 -26.01 -2.06
N LYS A 374 151.12 -27.14 -2.09
CA LYS A 374 150.72 -28.41 -2.73
C LYS A 374 149.48 -29.05 -2.06
N ARG A 375 148.66 -29.72 -2.90
CA ARG A 375 147.73 -30.85 -2.64
C ARG A 375 146.55 -30.64 -1.67
N GLY A 376 145.34 -30.90 -2.19
CA GLY A 376 144.30 -31.63 -1.44
C GLY A 376 142.83 -31.31 -1.76
N VAL A 377 142.16 -32.23 -2.46
CA VAL A 377 140.72 -32.61 -2.35
C VAL A 377 139.70 -31.55 -2.81
N LEU A 378 139.23 -31.58 -4.08
CA LEU A 378 137.98 -32.24 -4.55
C LEU A 378 136.82 -32.09 -3.54
N GLY A 379 135.67 -31.48 -3.80
CA GLY A 379 135.06 -31.03 -5.03
C GLY A 379 133.54 -30.99 -4.81
N LYS A 380 132.95 -29.79 -4.95
CA LYS A 380 131.76 -29.45 -5.76
C LYS A 380 130.48 -30.27 -5.50
N ILE A 381 129.35 -29.62 -5.22
CA ILE A 381 128.39 -29.07 -6.20
C ILE A 381 127.63 -27.93 -5.48
N ALA A 382 127.83 -26.65 -5.81
CA ALA A 382 127.11 -25.86 -6.83
C ALA A 382 125.58 -25.82 -6.65
N ARG A 383 125.03 -24.64 -6.33
CA ARG A 383 124.07 -23.86 -7.16
C ARG A 383 123.15 -23.01 -6.27
N ALA A 384 123.24 -21.70 -6.42
CA ALA A 384 122.30 -20.70 -5.91
C ALA A 384 121.09 -20.57 -6.88
N PRO A 385 120.09 -19.68 -6.68
CA PRO A 385 119.74 -18.87 -5.50
C PRO A 385 118.20 -18.79 -5.24
N VAL A 386 117.82 -17.96 -4.26
CA VAL A 386 116.59 -17.12 -4.20
C VAL A 386 115.42 -17.56 -3.29
N SER A 387 115.00 -16.55 -2.53
CA SER A 387 113.65 -16.15 -2.07
C SER A 387 113.08 -16.59 -0.72
N ILE A 388 112.91 -15.53 0.09
CA ILE A 388 111.67 -15.03 0.70
C ILE A 388 111.09 -15.84 1.86
N ALA A 389 111.41 -15.32 3.05
CA ALA A 389 110.52 -15.10 4.20
C ALA A 389 109.65 -16.29 4.66
N ALA A 390 110.24 -17.08 5.56
CA ALA A 390 109.55 -17.55 6.76
C ALA A 390 108.93 -16.33 7.47
N GLY A 391 107.65 -16.36 7.85
CA GLY A 391 107.10 -17.09 9.00
C GLY A 391 107.13 -16.16 10.22
N ALA A 392 106.16 -16.07 11.13
CA ALA A 392 104.86 -16.68 11.38
C ALA A 392 104.15 -15.68 12.36
N ILE A 393 102.85 -15.72 12.67
CA ILE A 393 102.21 -16.57 13.70
C ILE A 393 100.74 -16.10 13.85
N GLY A 394 99.78 -17.04 13.89
CA GLY A 394 98.51 -17.00 14.65
C GLY A 394 97.30 -16.31 13.97
N VAL A 395 96.10 -16.89 13.83
CA VAL A 395 95.48 -18.13 14.34
C VAL A 395 94.50 -18.60 13.25
N ALA A 396 94.66 -19.84 12.78
CA ALA A 396 93.71 -20.52 11.91
C ALA A 396 92.68 -21.25 12.78
N LEU A 397 91.38 -21.02 12.54
CA LEU A 397 90.31 -21.87 13.02
C LEU A 397 90.07 -22.93 11.95
N GLU A 398 90.65 -24.11 12.11
CA GLU A 398 90.26 -25.31 11.35
C GLU A 398 88.93 -25.84 11.93
N VAL A 399 87.90 -25.89 11.10
CA VAL A 399 86.74 -26.75 11.33
C VAL A 399 86.70 -27.76 10.19
N THR A 400 87.07 -29.00 10.51
CA THR A 400 86.91 -30.16 9.64
C THR A 400 85.43 -30.53 9.56
N GLY A 401 84.79 -30.19 8.44
CA GLY A 401 83.48 -30.71 8.04
C GLY A 401 83.64 -31.96 7.16
N ALA A 402 82.87 -33.00 7.47
CA ALA A 402 82.92 -34.30 6.79
C ALA A 402 82.30 -34.22 5.38
N THR A 403 83.14 -33.99 4.36
CA THR A 403 83.04 -34.51 2.98
C THR A 403 84.26 -34.03 2.22
N GLY A 404 85.19 -34.94 1.88
CA GLY A 404 86.43 -34.59 1.21
C GLY A 404 86.23 -34.15 -0.24
N GLN A 405 85.97 -32.86 -0.47
CA GLN A 405 86.25 -32.16 -1.73
C GLN A 405 86.65 -30.72 -1.40
N ASN A 406 87.86 -30.34 -1.77
CA ASN A 406 88.40 -29.01 -1.53
C ASN A 406 87.88 -28.05 -2.59
N ARG A 407 86.93 -27.17 -2.23
CA ARG A 407 86.54 -26.02 -3.04
C ARG A 407 86.67 -24.78 -2.16
N GLU A 408 87.45 -23.81 -2.64
CA GLU A 408 87.53 -22.50 -2.00
C GLU A 408 86.15 -21.85 -2.11
N VAL A 409 85.40 -21.84 -1.02
CA VAL A 409 84.13 -21.12 -0.92
C VAL A 409 84.48 -19.67 -0.54
N PRO A 410 84.18 -18.68 -1.40
CA PRO A 410 84.41 -17.28 -1.09
C PRO A 410 83.62 -16.89 0.16
N VAL A 411 84.18 -16.00 0.99
CA VAL A 411 83.56 -15.49 2.23
C VAL A 411 82.10 -15.05 2.00
N ALA A 412 81.77 -14.52 0.82
CA ALA A 412 80.41 -14.14 0.43
C ALA A 412 79.38 -15.29 0.55
N ASP A 413 79.73 -16.52 0.20
CA ASP A 413 78.80 -17.66 0.28
C ASP A 413 78.57 -18.12 1.74
N LEU A 414 79.57 -17.94 2.60
CA LEU A 414 79.43 -18.12 4.05
C LEU A 414 78.55 -17.03 4.69
N TRP A 415 78.59 -15.81 4.15
CA TRP A 415 77.66 -14.75 4.55
C TRP A 415 76.23 -14.98 4.05
N VAL A 416 76.06 -15.51 2.82
CA VAL A 416 74.73 -15.86 2.30
C VAL A 416 74.10 -16.98 3.11
N SER A 417 74.85 -18.06 3.40
CA SER A 417 74.36 -19.15 4.27
C SER A 417 74.11 -18.73 5.72
N PHE A 418 74.85 -17.75 6.25
CA PHE A 418 74.54 -17.14 7.56
C PHE A 418 73.26 -16.31 7.52
N LEU A 419 73.02 -15.54 6.46
CA LEU A 419 71.80 -14.74 6.28
C LEU A 419 70.57 -15.63 6.02
N GLU A 420 70.70 -16.69 5.22
CA GLU A 420 69.65 -17.68 5.01
C GLU A 420 69.35 -18.44 6.31
N LYS A 421 70.36 -18.74 7.12
CA LYS A 421 70.18 -19.35 8.44
C LYS A 421 69.54 -18.38 9.45
N GLN A 422 69.90 -17.09 9.42
CA GLN A 422 69.24 -16.08 10.25
C GLN A 422 67.78 -15.88 9.85
N VAL A 423 67.46 -15.89 8.56
CA VAL A 423 66.06 -15.82 8.07
C VAL A 423 65.28 -17.08 8.44
N ALA A 424 65.89 -18.27 8.33
CA ALA A 424 65.27 -19.53 8.73
C ALA A 424 65.08 -19.64 10.25
N ASP A 425 66.00 -19.09 11.06
CA ASP A 425 65.89 -19.06 12.52
C ASP A 425 64.86 -17.99 12.99
N ASP A 426 64.66 -16.90 12.23
CA ASP A 426 63.62 -15.87 12.50
C ASP A 426 62.21 -16.33 12.03
N GLU A 427 62.12 -17.24 11.05
CA GLU A 427 60.86 -17.90 10.65
C GLU A 427 60.48 -19.08 11.57
N GLY A 428 61.38 -19.51 12.46
CA GLY A 428 61.21 -20.68 13.34
C GLY A 428 60.61 -20.41 14.73
N THR A 429 60.23 -19.18 15.06
CA THR A 429 59.62 -18.85 16.37
C THR A 429 58.42 -17.92 16.25
N ASP A 430 57.28 -18.45 15.79
CA ASP A 430 55.95 -17.86 16.07
C ASP A 430 54.81 -18.87 15.83
N GLU A 431 54.84 -20.00 16.56
CA GLU A 431 53.65 -20.85 16.74
C GLU A 431 52.63 -20.16 17.68
N ASN A 432 52.07 -19.02 17.27
CA ASN A 432 50.79 -18.48 17.76
C ASN A 432 50.32 -17.24 16.97
N LYS A 433 50.28 -17.33 15.63
CA LYS A 433 49.62 -16.32 14.80
C LYS A 433 48.38 -16.93 14.15
N ALA A 434 47.22 -16.43 14.54
CA ALA A 434 45.94 -16.75 13.91
C ALA A 434 45.99 -16.46 12.39
N PRO A 435 45.25 -17.22 11.56
CA PRO A 435 45.28 -17.04 10.11
C PRO A 435 44.87 -15.62 9.72
N ILE A 436 45.66 -15.00 8.84
CA ILE A 436 45.35 -13.68 8.28
C ILE A 436 44.05 -13.83 7.47
N PRO A 437 42.98 -13.07 7.78
CA PRO A 437 41.72 -13.17 7.06
C PRO A 437 41.92 -12.75 5.61
N THR A 438 41.42 -13.57 4.69
CA THR A 438 41.50 -13.30 3.26
C THR A 438 40.62 -12.12 2.88
N SER A 439 40.97 -11.42 1.81
CA SER A 439 40.29 -10.19 1.35
C SER A 439 38.77 -10.33 1.19
N SER A 440 38.24 -11.53 0.98
CA SER A 440 36.81 -11.81 0.96
C SER A 440 36.13 -11.69 2.34
N GLU A 441 36.81 -12.05 3.42
CA GLU A 441 36.26 -11.96 4.78
C GLU A 441 36.26 -10.52 5.29
N LEU A 442 37.26 -9.72 4.91
CA LEU A 442 37.29 -8.28 5.19
C LEU A 442 36.20 -7.50 4.44
N ILE A 443 35.79 -7.98 3.25
CA ILE A 443 34.71 -7.37 2.47
C ILE A 443 33.33 -7.76 3.04
N SER A 444 33.13 -9.00 3.50
CA SER A 444 31.89 -9.39 4.17
C SER A 444 31.70 -8.67 5.52
N ALA A 445 32.77 -8.53 6.32
CA ALA A 445 32.68 -7.81 7.61
C ALA A 445 32.42 -6.30 7.44
N ALA A 446 32.74 -5.72 6.28
CA ALA A 446 32.45 -4.32 5.97
C ALA A 446 31.02 -4.10 5.43
N ASN A 447 30.33 -5.17 5.00
CA ASN A 447 28.94 -5.12 4.51
C ASN A 447 27.91 -5.50 5.58
N GLU A 448 28.34 -6.07 6.72
CA GLU A 448 27.48 -6.36 7.88
C GLU A 448 27.54 -5.28 9.00
N LEU A 449 28.24 -4.17 8.74
CA LEU A 449 28.27 -2.94 9.53
C LEU A 449 27.61 -1.80 8.74
#